data_AF-A0A3N4IG25-F1
#
_entry.id   AF-A0A3N4IG25-F1
#
_cell.length_a   1.000
_cell.length_b   1.000
_cell.length_c   1.000
_cell.angle_alpha   90.00
_cell.angle_beta   90.00
_cell.angle_gamma   90.00
#
_symmetry.space_group_name_H-M   'P 1'
#
loop_
_entity.id
_entity.type
_entity.pdbx_description
1 polymer ?
#
loop_
_entity_poly.entity_id
_entity_poly.type
_entity_poly.pdbx_seq_one_letter_code
_entity_poly.pdbx_strand_id
1 'polypeptide(L)' 'MSEHEKKPATDPEDEPDAWDVRIEKTGCAEENTKLNDCFFETKDWRKCKDEMEAFKKCWAAKGNAQRVAERKA' A
#
# COMPACT_ATOMS: atom_id res chain seq x y z
N MET A 1 18.61 -14.94 33.57
CA MET A 1 18.02 -13.69 34.08
C MET A 1 18.76 -12.55 33.41
N SER A 2 18.05 -11.54 32.91
CA SER A 2 18.57 -10.32 32.26
C SER A 2 19.23 -10.55 30.88
N GLU A 3 18.90 -9.87 29.78
CA GLU A 3 18.00 -8.76 29.49
C GLU A 3 17.51 -8.97 28.05
N HIS A 4 16.22 -9.25 27.84
CA HIS A 4 15.61 -9.03 26.52
C HIS A 4 15.34 -7.54 26.44
N GLU A 5 16.27 -6.81 25.83
CA GLU A 5 16.16 -5.39 25.54
C GLU A 5 14.86 -5.14 24.78
N LYS A 6 13.90 -4.62 25.55
CA LYS A 6 12.60 -4.12 25.12
C LYS A 6 12.86 -2.95 24.18
N LYS A 7 12.91 -3.23 22.88
CA LYS A 7 12.83 -2.18 21.85
C LYS A 7 11.56 -1.37 22.11
N PRO A 8 11.64 -0.03 22.18
CA PRO A 8 10.48 0.79 22.43
C PRO A 8 9.47 0.52 21.32
N ALA A 9 8.24 0.26 21.70
CA ALA A 9 7.11 0.34 20.82
C ALA A 9 7.04 1.78 20.31
N THR A 10 7.62 2.03 19.13
CA THR A 10 7.12 3.10 18.28
C THR A 10 5.67 2.74 18.00
N ASP A 11 4.79 3.60 18.48
CA ASP A 11 3.37 3.52 18.22
C ASP A 11 3.18 3.35 16.69
N PRO A 12 2.69 2.21 16.19
CA PRO A 12 2.57 1.98 14.76
C PRO A 12 1.50 2.86 14.10
N GLU A 13 0.83 3.74 14.87
CA GLU A 13 -0.26 4.58 14.38
C GLU A 13 0.20 5.98 13.92
N ASP A 14 1.44 6.41 14.19
CA ASP A 14 1.92 7.77 13.87
C ASP A 14 2.90 7.87 12.68
N GLU A 15 3.48 6.75 12.23
CA GLU A 15 4.33 6.71 11.03
C GLU A 15 3.56 6.07 9.86
N PRO A 16 3.37 6.77 8.72
CA PRO A 16 2.81 6.13 7.54
C PRO A 16 3.72 4.97 7.13
N ASP A 17 3.13 3.78 6.93
CA ASP A 17 3.90 2.59 6.58
C ASP A 17 4.73 2.86 5.32
N ALA A 18 5.88 2.19 5.21
CA ALA A 18 6.75 2.34 4.04
C ALA A 18 6.02 2.10 2.71
N TRP A 19 4.92 1.34 2.71
CA TRP A 19 4.03 1.14 1.58
C TRP A 19 3.12 2.33 1.31
N ASP A 20 2.51 2.93 2.33
CA ASP A 20 1.65 4.12 2.17
C ASP A 20 2.47 5.29 1.63
N VAL A 21 3.66 5.54 2.19
CA VAL A 21 4.58 6.59 1.69
C VAL A 21 4.96 6.37 0.23
N ARG A 22 5.10 5.11 -0.21
CA ARG A 22 5.41 4.80 -1.62
C ARG A 22 4.21 5.09 -2.52
N ILE A 23 3.00 4.77 -2.07
CA ILE A 23 1.76 5.01 -2.83
C ILE A 23 1.40 6.49 -2.87
N GLU A 24 1.62 7.25 -1.81
CA GLU A 24 1.50 8.71 -1.84
C GLU A 24 2.45 9.33 -2.86
N LYS A 25 3.69 8.84 -2.93
CA LYS A 25 4.69 9.29 -3.92
C LYS A 25 4.34 8.91 -5.36
N THR A 26 3.50 7.90 -5.60
CA THR A 26 3.10 7.51 -6.96
C THR A 26 2.00 8.43 -7.52
N GLY A 27 1.30 9.18 -6.65
CA GLY A 27 0.17 10.03 -7.02
C GLY A 27 -1.08 9.24 -7.40
N CYS A 28 -1.18 7.97 -6.98
CA CYS A 28 -2.35 7.09 -7.12
C CYS A 28 -2.88 6.65 -5.76
N ALA A 29 -2.71 7.50 -4.73
CA ALA A 29 -3.13 7.21 -3.37
C ALA A 29 -4.65 7.13 -3.25
N GLU A 30 -5.41 7.97 -3.96
CA GLU A 30 -6.87 7.94 -3.93
C GLU A 30 -7.44 6.60 -4.40
N GLU A 31 -6.92 6.04 -5.50
CA GLU A 31 -7.35 4.74 -6.00
C GLU A 31 -6.94 3.60 -5.06
N ASN A 32 -5.80 3.73 -4.40
CA ASN A 32 -5.38 2.78 -3.36
C ASN A 32 -6.30 2.84 -2.13
N THR A 33 -6.70 4.03 -1.69
CA THR A 33 -7.66 4.21 -0.59
C THR A 33 -8.99 3.56 -0.95
N LYS A 34 -9.53 3.81 -2.14
CA LYS A 34 -10.77 3.16 -2.61
C LYS A 34 -10.67 1.63 -2.64
N LEU A 35 -9.52 1.09 -3.06
CA LEU A 35 -9.28 -0.36 -3.04
C LEU A 35 -9.27 -0.90 -1.61
N ASN A 36 -8.61 -0.20 -0.68
CA ASN A 36 -8.60 -0.57 0.74
C ASN A 36 -9.98 -0.43 1.38
N ASP A 37 -10.76 0.58 1.04
CA ASP A 37 -12.13 0.78 1.51
C ASP A 37 -13.02 -0.39 1.06
N CYS A 38 -12.99 -0.74 -0.24
CA CYS A 38 -13.73 -1.90 -0.74
C CYS A 38 -13.29 -3.20 -0.04
N PHE A 39 -11.99 -3.38 0.20
CA PHE A 39 -11.51 -4.53 0.96
C PHE A 39 -11.96 -4.49 2.42
N PHE A 40 -12.02 -3.33 3.04
CA PHE A 40 -12.47 -3.19 4.43
C PHE A 40 -13.96 -3.55 4.56
N GLU A 41 -14.78 -3.13 3.60
CA GLU A 41 -16.22 -3.43 3.56
C GLU A 41 -16.50 -4.89 3.22
N THR A 42 -15.87 -5.42 2.15
CA THR A 42 -16.18 -6.75 1.63
C THR A 42 -15.32 -7.86 2.22
N LYS A 43 -14.13 -7.51 2.71
CA LYS A 43 -13.03 -8.42 3.10
C LYS A 43 -12.62 -9.40 2.01
N ASP A 44 -12.92 -9.09 0.74
CA ASP A 44 -12.62 -9.94 -0.40
C ASP A 44 -12.14 -9.11 -1.59
N TRP A 45 -10.83 -9.15 -1.83
CA TRP A 45 -10.17 -8.46 -2.95
C TRP A 45 -10.70 -8.88 -4.33
N ARG A 46 -11.35 -10.05 -4.45
CA ARG A 46 -11.93 -10.51 -5.73
C ARG A 46 -13.15 -9.71 -6.13
N LYS A 47 -13.87 -9.14 -5.16
CA LYS A 47 -15.02 -8.27 -5.39
C LYS A 47 -14.59 -6.84 -5.73
N CYS A 48 -13.41 -6.44 -5.27
CA CYS A 48 -12.81 -5.13 -5.53
C CYS A 48 -12.00 -5.07 -6.85
N LYS A 49 -12.44 -5.81 -7.87
CA LYS A 49 -11.73 -5.88 -9.15
C LYS A 49 -11.74 -4.54 -9.87
N ASP A 50 -12.84 -3.81 -9.81
CA ASP A 50 -13.01 -2.53 -10.48
C ASP A 50 -12.07 -1.47 -9.90
N GLU A 51 -11.96 -1.39 -8.58
CA GLU A 51 -11.03 -0.53 -7.85
C GLU A 51 -9.58 -0.91 -8.15
N MET A 52 -9.29 -2.22 -8.23
CA MET A 52 -7.96 -2.72 -8.58
C MET A 52 -7.57 -2.35 -10.01
N GLU A 53 -8.51 -2.38 -10.96
CA GLU A 53 -8.27 -1.90 -12.33
C GLU A 53 -8.06 -0.39 -12.38
N ALA A 54 -8.84 0.39 -11.62
CA ALA A 54 -8.65 1.84 -11.52
C ALA A 54 -7.25 2.18 -11.01
N PHE A 55 -6.81 1.52 -9.94
CA PHE A 55 -5.46 1.67 -9.41
C PHE A 55 -4.39 1.33 -10.45
N LYS A 56 -4.54 0.21 -11.18
CA LYS A 56 -3.61 -0.17 -12.26
C LYS A 56 -3.58 0.86 -13.40
N LYS A 57 -4.73 1.44 -13.77
CA LYS A 57 -4.81 2.48 -14.81
C LYS A 57 -4.08 3.75 -14.38
N CYS A 58 -4.32 4.22 -13.15
CA CYS A 58 -3.57 5.36 -12.59
C CYS A 58 -2.07 5.05 -12.54
N TRP A 59 -1.71 3.85 -12.05
CA TRP A 59 -0.32 3.41 -11.91
C TRP A 59 0.42 3.41 -13.25
N ALA A 60 -0.22 2.90 -14.30
CA ALA A 60 0.32 2.92 -15.66
C ALA A 60 0.42 4.34 -16.22
N ALA A 61 -0.61 5.17 -16.03
CA ALA A 61 -0.63 6.56 -16.52
C ALA A 61 0.47 7.43 -15.90
N LYS A 62 0.79 7.21 -14.62
CA LYS A 62 1.85 7.91 -13.88
C LYS A 62 3.25 7.33 -14.13
N GLY A 63 3.39 6.30 -14.97
CA GLY A 63 4.69 5.71 -15.30
C GLY A 63 5.31 4.86 -14.18
N ASN A 64 4.52 4.43 -13.19
CA ASN A 64 5.02 3.67 -12.04
C ASN A 64 5.36 2.20 -12.37
N ALA A 65 5.15 1.75 -13.61
CA ALA A 65 5.45 0.39 -14.05
C ALA A 65 6.90 -0.04 -13.74
N GLN A 66 7.85 0.88 -13.83
CA GLN A 66 9.26 0.61 -13.52
C GLN A 66 9.51 0.30 -12.03
N ARG A 67 8.68 0.83 -11.11
CA ARG A 67 8.81 0.62 -9.66
C ARG A 67 8.51 -0.82 -9.22
N VAL A 68 7.83 -1.61 -10.06
CA VAL A 68 7.50 -3.02 -9.81
C VAL A 68 8.48 -3.96 -10.53
N ALA A 69 9.17 -3.47 -11.55
CA ALA A 69 10.07 -4.26 -12.38
C ALA A 69 11.36 -4.70 -11.67
N GLU A 70 11.75 -4.05 -10.57
CA GLU A 70 12.98 -4.34 -9.81
C GLU A 70 12.97 -5.66 -9.01
N ARG A 71 11.94 -6.51 -9.17
CA ARG A 71 11.87 -7.83 -8.50
C ARG A 71 12.39 -9.00 -9.36
N LYS A 72 13.27 -8.72 -10.33
CA LYS A 72 14.04 -9.73 -11.07
C LYS A 72 15.54 -9.38 -11.05
N ALA A 73 16.23 -9.88 -10.03
CA ALA A 73 17.64 -10.26 -10.09
C ALA A 73 17.81 -11.53 -9.25
#